data_AF-A0A565B855-F1
#
_entry.id   AF-A0A565B855-F1
#
_cell.length_a   1.000
_cell.length_b   1.000
_cell.length_c   1.000
_cell.angle_alpha   90.00
_cell.angle_beta   90.00
_cell.angle_gamma   90.00
#
_symmetry.space_group_name_H-M   'P 1'
#
loop_
_entity.id
_entity.type
_entity.pdbx_description
1 polymer ?
#
loop_
_entity_poly.entity_id
_entity_poly.type
_entity_poly.pdbx_seq_one_letter_code
_entity_poly.pdbx_strand_id
1 'polypeptide(L)'
;MAQKKFLLLGLILVLTFVGSPTTADGPVCPSTTKLSRASFPEGFLFGTATAAFQVEGGVNETCRGPSLWDLYCKRYPSECL
;
A
#
# COMPACT_ATOMS: atom_id res chain seq x y z
N MET A 1 46.43 28.64 -15.02
CA MET A 1 45.18 29.44 -14.90
C MET A 1 43.95 28.76 -15.54
N ALA A 2 44.09 27.88 -16.54
CA ALA A 2 42.97 27.18 -17.20
C ALA A 2 42.28 26.09 -16.36
N GLN A 3 43.02 25.31 -15.56
CA GLN A 3 42.48 24.21 -14.74
C GLN A 3 41.47 24.69 -13.68
N LYS A 4 41.75 25.83 -13.03
CA LYS A 4 40.85 26.44 -12.03
C LYS A 4 39.53 26.90 -12.67
N LYS A 5 39.56 27.34 -13.95
CA LYS A 5 38.36 27.72 -14.71
C LYS A 5 37.49 26.50 -15.02
N PHE A 6 38.09 25.38 -15.40
CA PHE A 6 37.36 24.12 -15.63
C PHE A 6 36.71 23.57 -14.36
N LEU A 7 37.41 23.62 -13.21
CA LEU A 7 36.85 23.25 -11.91
C LEU A 7 35.68 24.16 -11.48
N LEU A 8 35.80 25.48 -11.70
CA LEU A 8 34.72 26.43 -11.44
C LEU A 8 33.51 26.23 -12.37
N LEU A 9 33.75 26.00 -13.66
CA LEU A 9 32.69 25.70 -14.64
C LEU A 9 31.97 24.39 -14.30
N GLY A 10 32.72 23.36 -13.89
CA GLY A 10 32.15 22.10 -13.42
C GLY A 10 31.32 22.26 -12.14
N LEU A 11 31.82 23.04 -11.17
CA LEU A 11 31.09 23.33 -9.92
C LEU A 11 29.80 24.11 -10.19
N ILE A 12 29.84 25.10 -11.08
CA ILE A 12 28.66 25.88 -11.49
C ILE A 12 27.62 24.96 -12.16
N LEU A 13 28.05 24.07 -13.06
CA LEU A 13 27.17 23.11 -13.73
C LEU A 13 26.49 22.17 -12.72
N VAL A 14 27.24 21.65 -11.74
CA VAL A 14 26.70 20.79 -10.67
C VAL A 14 25.71 21.53 -9.80
N LEU A 15 25.99 22.78 -9.43
CA LEU A 15 25.06 23.62 -8.65
C LEU A 15 23.75 23.89 -9.42
N THR A 16 23.81 24.06 -10.74
CA THR A 16 22.60 24.23 -11.57
C THR A 16 21.78 22.94 -11.73
N PHE A 17 22.42 21.77 -11.74
CA PHE A 17 21.73 20.47 -11.87
C PHE A 17 21.10 20.01 -10.56
N VAL A 18 21.77 20.19 -9.42
CA VAL A 18 21.26 19.80 -8.10
C VAL A 18 20.22 20.81 -7.57
N GLY A 19 20.28 22.06 -8.04
CA GLY A 19 19.41 23.14 -7.60
C GLY A 19 18.07 23.29 -8.32
N SER A 20 17.69 22.40 -9.25
CA SER A 20 16.34 22.47 -9.84
C SER A 20 15.30 22.06 -8.80
N PRO A 21 14.43 22.97 -8.33
CA PRO A 21 13.29 22.58 -7.54
C PRO A 21 12.26 22.02 -8.50
N THR A 22 12.34 20.73 -8.83
CA THR A 22 11.18 20.01 -9.34
C THR A 22 10.23 19.87 -8.16
N THR A 23 9.48 20.91 -7.83
CA THR A 23 8.33 20.73 -6.94
C THR A 23 7.30 19.95 -7.73
N ALA A 24 6.87 18.82 -7.16
CA ALA A 24 5.81 17.99 -7.71
C ALA A 24 4.43 18.63 -7.47
N ASP A 25 4.33 19.95 -7.61
CA ASP A 25 3.08 20.71 -7.51
C ASP A 25 2.33 20.62 -8.85
N GLY A 26 2.07 19.39 -9.27
CA GLY A 26 1.10 19.13 -10.33
C GLY A 26 -0.30 19.56 -9.87
N PRO A 27 -1.28 19.64 -10.78
CA PRO A 27 -2.65 19.95 -10.42
C PRO A 27 -3.14 18.98 -9.32
N VAL A 28 -3.27 19.47 -8.10
CA VAL A 28 -3.89 18.72 -7.00
C VAL A 28 -5.39 18.74 -7.28
N CYS A 29 -5.97 17.58 -7.57
CA CYS A 29 -7.42 17.46 -7.65
C CYS A 29 -8.01 17.99 -6.33
N PRO A 30 -9.02 18.88 -6.37
CA PRO A 30 -9.62 19.41 -5.16
C PRO A 30 -10.12 18.24 -4.30
N SER A 31 -9.84 18.30 -3.00
CA SER A 31 -10.30 17.27 -2.06
C SER A 31 -11.83 17.26 -2.08
N THR A 32 -12.41 16.24 -2.71
CA THR A 32 -13.85 16.01 -2.65
C THR A 32 -14.17 15.34 -1.32
N THR A 33 -14.92 16.03 -0.48
CA THR A 33 -15.46 15.46 0.77
C THR A 33 -16.74 14.65 0.52
N LYS A 34 -17.18 14.54 -0.73
CA LYS A 34 -18.50 13.99 -1.11
C LYS A 34 -18.35 12.76 -2.01
N LEU A 35 -17.77 11.69 -1.48
CA LEU A 35 -17.87 10.36 -2.07
C LEU A 35 -19.12 9.66 -1.50
N SER A 36 -20.00 9.16 -2.36
CA SER A 36 -21.22 8.47 -1.93
C SER A 36 -21.60 7.36 -2.92
N ARG A 37 -22.64 6.58 -2.62
CA ARG A 37 -23.16 5.56 -3.55
C ARG A 37 -23.60 6.16 -4.90
N ALA A 38 -24.06 7.42 -4.92
CA ALA A 38 -24.43 8.11 -6.16
C ALA A 38 -23.24 8.40 -7.08
N SER A 39 -22.01 8.23 -6.60
CA SER A 39 -20.80 8.33 -7.41
C SER A 39 -20.54 7.09 -8.27
N PHE A 40 -21.36 6.04 -8.16
CA PHE A 40 -21.22 4.76 -8.86
C PHE A 40 -22.45 4.49 -9.74
N PRO A 41 -22.32 3.69 -10.83
CA PRO A 41 -23.46 3.34 -11.68
C PRO A 41 -24.59 2.66 -10.90
N GLU A 42 -25.81 2.79 -11.43
CA GLU A 42 -26.93 2.02 -10.92
C GLU A 42 -26.64 0.51 -10.99
N GLY A 43 -26.94 -0.21 -9.91
CA GLY A 43 -26.64 -1.63 -9.80
C GLY A 43 -25.22 -1.97 -9.33
N PHE A 44 -24.37 -0.98 -9.02
CA PHE A 44 -23.05 -1.25 -8.44
C PHE A 44 -23.20 -1.95 -7.07
N LEU A 45 -22.60 -3.14 -6.95
CA LEU A 45 -22.66 -3.96 -5.73
C LEU A 45 -21.56 -3.57 -4.76
N PHE A 46 -21.96 -3.16 -3.56
CA PHE A 46 -21.08 -3.01 -2.41
C PHE A 46 -21.33 -4.17 -1.45
N GLY A 47 -20.26 -4.77 -0.95
CA GLY A 47 -20.35 -5.87 0.01
C GLY A 47 -19.10 -5.97 0.87
N THR A 48 -19.12 -6.95 1.75
CA THR A 48 -18.01 -7.31 2.64
C THR A 48 -17.72 -8.79 2.51
N ALA A 49 -16.49 -9.22 2.79
CA ALA A 49 -16.10 -10.62 2.72
C ALA A 49 -15.35 -11.05 3.99
N THR A 50 -15.44 -12.34 4.31
CA THR A 50 -14.74 -13.00 5.43
C THR A 50 -14.17 -14.34 4.94
N ALA A 51 -13.33 -14.99 5.76
CA ALA A 51 -12.85 -16.34 5.50
C ALA A 51 -13.16 -17.27 6.69
N ALA A 52 -13.54 -18.51 6.40
CA ALA A 52 -14.04 -19.48 7.37
C ALA A 52 -13.16 -19.59 8.63
N PHE A 53 -11.85 -19.88 8.46
CA PHE A 53 -10.92 -20.05 9.58
C PHE A 53 -10.79 -18.79 10.47
N GLN A 54 -10.99 -17.60 9.91
CA GLN A 54 -10.86 -16.34 10.65
C GLN A 54 -12.07 -16.02 11.52
N VAL A 55 -13.27 -16.49 11.16
CA VAL A 55 -14.52 -16.01 11.80
C VAL A 55 -15.47 -17.11 12.29
N GLU A 56 -15.42 -18.33 11.76
CA GLU A 56 -16.40 -19.37 12.10
C GLU A 56 -16.15 -19.97 13.50
N GLY A 57 -14.89 -20.18 13.88
CA GLY A 57 -14.55 -20.91 15.10
C GLY A 57 -14.94 -22.39 14.99
N GLY A 58 -15.47 -22.98 16.07
CA GLY A 58 -16.00 -24.36 16.06
C GLY A 58 -15.01 -25.43 15.60
N VAL A 59 -13.71 -25.23 15.83
CA VAL A 59 -12.63 -26.04 15.23
C VAL A 59 -12.77 -27.54 15.50
N ASN A 60 -13.32 -27.91 16.66
CA ASN A 60 -13.54 -29.29 17.11
C ASN A 60 -15.02 -29.68 17.19
N GLU A 61 -15.92 -28.91 16.55
CA GLU A 61 -17.36 -29.15 16.61
C GLU A 61 -17.84 -29.91 15.37
N THR A 62 -18.90 -30.70 15.55
CA THR A 62 -19.61 -31.43 14.47
C THR A 62 -18.69 -32.37 13.67
N CYS A 63 -18.91 -32.50 12.36
CA CYS A 63 -18.15 -33.35 11.44
C CYS A 63 -17.08 -32.57 10.65
N ARG A 64 -16.58 -31.44 11.19
CA ARG A 64 -15.54 -30.64 10.53
C ARG A 64 -14.19 -31.37 10.58
N GLY A 65 -13.62 -31.65 9.40
CA GLY A 65 -12.24 -32.14 9.30
C GLY A 65 -11.21 -31.02 9.53
N PRO A 66 -10.00 -31.34 10.03
CA PRO A 66 -8.95 -30.34 10.21
C PRO A 66 -8.47 -29.81 8.85
N SER A 67 -8.37 -28.49 8.75
CA SER A 67 -7.67 -27.81 7.65
C SER A 67 -6.17 -27.73 7.93
N LEU A 68 -5.40 -27.34 6.91
CA LEU A 68 -3.96 -27.11 7.06
C LEU A 68 -3.67 -26.00 8.10
N TRP A 69 -4.52 -24.98 8.20
CA TRP A 69 -4.38 -23.91 9.18
C TRP A 69 -4.56 -24.42 10.62
N ASP A 70 -5.50 -25.35 10.85
CA ASP A 70 -5.65 -25.99 12.17
C ASP A 70 -4.38 -26.77 12.56
N LEU A 71 -3.81 -27.51 11.60
CA LEU A 71 -2.60 -28.30 11.82
C LEU A 71 -1.37 -27.39 12.06
N TYR A 72 -1.23 -26.33 11.27
CA TYR A 72 -0.13 -25.38 11.40
C TYR A 72 -0.17 -24.67 12.75
N CYS A 73 -1.30 -24.09 13.12
CA CYS A 73 -1.46 -23.38 14.40
C CYS A 73 -1.27 -24.30 15.61
N LYS A 74 -1.72 -25.55 15.53
CA LYS A 74 -1.46 -26.55 16.58
C LYS A 74 0.03 -26.91 16.68
N ARG A 75 0.75 -26.92 15.56
CA ARG A 75 2.19 -27.26 15.50
C ARG A 75 3.09 -26.10 15.91
N TYR A 76 2.72 -24.87 15.57
CA TYR A 76 3.51 -23.66 15.77
C TYR A 76 2.68 -22.58 16.49
N PRO A 77 2.34 -22.78 17.78
CA PRO A 77 1.43 -21.89 18.50
C PRO A 77 1.97 -20.47 18.68
N SER A 78 3.30 -20.28 18.73
CA SER A 78 3.92 -18.95 18.80
C SER A 78 3.87 -18.18 17.47
N GLU A 79 3.56 -18.85 16.37
CA GLU A 79 3.46 -18.27 15.03
C GLU A 79 2.01 -18.16 14.53
N CYS A 80 1.05 -18.74 15.27
CA CYS A 80 -0.36 -18.56 15.00
C CYS A 80 -0.78 -17.18 15.54
N LEU A 81 -1.15 -16.28 14.62
CA LEU A 81 -1.67 -14.94 14.92
C LEU A 81 -3.10 -14.98 15.44
#